data_AF-J1IWG9-F1
#
_entry.id   AF-J1IWG9-F1
#
_cell.length_a   1.000
_cell.length_b   1.000
_cell.length_c   1.000
_cell.angle_alpha   90.00
_cell.angle_beta   90.00
_cell.angle_gamma   90.00
#
_symmetry.space_group_name_H-M   'P 1'
#
loop_
_entity.id
_entity.type
_entity.pdbx_description
1 polymer ?
#
loop_
_entity_poly.entity_id
_entity_poly.type
_entity_poly.pdbx_seq_one_letter_code
_entity_poly.pdbx_strand_id
1 'polypeptide(L)'
;MLEYANKDGFAPLHIEEEIASRGKDWRKRKLGALIEKAECGDVLLTPEFSRIAGSSLAVLEILKAASERGLIVHITKQNLIMDGSLQSDIIANVLGMVSQIERHLIQTRTKEALNVARQRGIKLGRPKGSKASSRDFFWRWNSFFIISI
;
A
#
# COMPACT_ATOMS: atom_id res chain seq x y z
N MET A 1 14.36 -15.99 8.41
CA MET A 1 13.96 -16.10 6.99
C MET A 1 14.81 -17.13 6.28
N LEU A 2 16.16 -17.06 6.34
CA LEU A 2 17.03 -18.09 5.77
C LEU A 2 16.74 -19.49 6.33
N GLU A 3 16.58 -19.63 7.64
CA GLU A 3 16.19 -20.90 8.25
C GLU A 3 14.84 -21.41 7.75
N TYR A 4 13.86 -20.53 7.62
CA TYR A 4 12.53 -20.84 7.07
C TYR A 4 12.66 -21.32 5.61
N ALA A 5 13.46 -20.62 4.80
CA ALA A 5 13.70 -20.98 3.41
C ALA A 5 14.40 -22.33 3.26
N ASN A 6 15.42 -22.59 4.07
CA ASN A 6 16.14 -23.85 4.08
C ASN A 6 15.26 -25.01 4.53
N LYS A 7 14.41 -24.79 5.55
CA LYS A 7 13.47 -25.78 6.06
C LYS A 7 12.45 -26.19 5.01
N ASP A 8 11.91 -25.21 4.29
CA ASP A 8 10.85 -25.42 3.29
C ASP A 8 11.42 -25.75 1.89
N GLY A 9 12.75 -25.80 1.75
CA GLY A 9 13.42 -26.23 0.53
C GLY A 9 13.44 -25.20 -0.60
N PHE A 10 13.29 -23.91 -0.31
CA PHE A 10 13.33 -22.87 -1.33
C PHE A 10 14.76 -22.64 -1.84
N ALA A 11 15.01 -22.99 -3.10
CA ALA A 11 16.25 -22.71 -3.81
C ALA A 11 16.02 -22.66 -5.34
N PRO A 12 16.72 -21.80 -6.09
CA PRO A 12 17.71 -20.81 -5.63
C PRO A 12 17.05 -19.60 -4.94
N LEU A 13 17.78 -18.97 -3.99
CA LEU A 13 17.29 -17.78 -3.29
C LEU A 13 17.82 -16.50 -3.93
N HIS A 14 16.90 -15.57 -4.22
CA HIS A 14 17.23 -14.20 -4.58
C HIS A 14 16.86 -13.27 -3.42
N ILE A 15 17.86 -12.65 -2.79
CA ILE A 15 17.67 -11.81 -1.61
C ILE A 15 17.83 -10.35 -2.01
N GLU A 16 16.78 -9.56 -1.79
CA GLU A 16 16.80 -8.11 -2.01
C GLU A 16 16.64 -7.35 -0.69
N GLU A 17 17.64 -6.54 -0.37
CA GLU A 17 17.60 -5.61 0.75
C GLU A 17 17.36 -4.18 0.24
N GLU A 18 16.44 -3.47 0.88
CA GLU A 18 16.08 -2.10 0.54
C GLU A 18 15.75 -1.29 1.80
N ILE A 19 16.31 -0.08 1.89
CA ILE A 19 15.89 0.94 2.86
C ILE A 19 15.06 1.97 2.10
N ALA A 20 13.76 2.02 2.38
CA ALA A 20 12.84 2.96 1.75
C ALA A 20 11.91 3.61 2.79
N SER A 21 11.49 4.85 2.51
CA SER A 21 10.44 5.50 3.28
C SER A 21 9.12 4.74 3.15
N ARG A 22 8.36 4.64 4.25
CA ARG A 22 7.04 3.98 4.27
C ARG A 22 6.02 4.63 3.33
N GLY A 23 6.21 5.91 2.98
CA GLY A 23 5.34 6.62 2.04
C GLY A 23 5.72 6.44 0.56
N LYS A 24 6.83 5.77 0.26
CA LYS A 24 7.26 5.52 -1.13
C LYS A 24 6.39 4.41 -1.72
N ASP A 25 5.83 4.66 -2.90
CA ASP A 25 5.08 3.66 -3.67
C ASP A 25 5.92 2.39 -3.89
N TRP A 26 5.33 1.24 -3.60
CA TRP A 26 5.97 -0.06 -3.70
C TRP A 26 6.37 -0.42 -5.13
N ARG A 27 5.67 0.13 -6.14
CA ARG A 27 6.01 -0.05 -7.55
C ARG A 27 7.34 0.63 -7.94
N LYS A 28 7.71 1.69 -7.22
CA LYS A 28 8.95 2.45 -7.43
C LYS A 28 10.10 1.97 -6.54
N ARG A 29 9.89 0.87 -5.84
CA ARG A 29 10.84 0.20 -4.95
C ARG A 29 11.42 -1.02 -5.64
N LYS A 30 12.51 -1.56 -5.09
CA LYS A 30 13.08 -2.83 -5.57
C LYS A 30 12.05 -3.96 -5.59
N LEU A 31 11.10 -3.96 -4.65
CA LEU A 31 10.00 -4.91 -4.59
C LEU A 31 9.14 -4.91 -5.86
N GLY A 32 8.81 -3.74 -6.42
CA GLY A 32 8.02 -3.65 -7.64
C GLY A 32 8.70 -4.34 -8.81
N ALA A 33 10.00 -4.05 -9.00
CA ALA A 33 10.82 -4.69 -10.03
C ALA A 33 10.99 -6.20 -9.79
N LEU A 34 11.03 -6.65 -8.54
CA LEU A 34 11.10 -8.08 -8.20
C LEU A 34 9.81 -8.80 -8.60
N ILE A 35 8.65 -8.26 -8.22
CA ILE A 35 7.35 -8.83 -8.61
C ILE A 35 7.19 -8.78 -10.14
N GLU A 36 7.78 -7.81 -10.84
CA GLU A 36 7.80 -7.71 -12.32
C GLU A 36 8.62 -8.77 -13.03
N LYS A 37 9.71 -9.22 -12.42
CA LYS A 37 10.58 -10.24 -13.00
C LYS A 37 10.23 -11.65 -12.58
N ALA A 38 9.43 -11.80 -11.53
CA ALA A 38 9.03 -13.09 -11.00
C ALA A 38 8.14 -13.86 -11.99
N GLU A 39 8.33 -15.17 -12.00
CA GLU A 39 7.57 -16.11 -12.82
C GLU A 39 6.43 -16.74 -12.01
N CYS A 40 5.47 -17.34 -12.72
CA CYS A 40 4.38 -18.06 -12.07
C CYS A 40 4.94 -19.25 -11.27
N GLY A 41 4.53 -19.36 -10.01
CA GLY A 41 5.03 -20.36 -9.07
C GLY A 41 6.18 -19.87 -8.18
N ASP A 42 6.74 -18.69 -8.43
CA ASP A 42 7.74 -18.10 -7.55
C ASP A 42 7.15 -17.75 -6.18
N VAL A 43 7.98 -17.85 -5.14
CA VAL A 43 7.61 -17.58 -3.76
C VAL A 43 8.28 -16.32 -3.25
N LEU A 44 7.48 -15.31 -2.90
CA LEU A 44 7.95 -14.09 -2.23
C LEU A 44 7.95 -14.30 -0.72
N LEU A 45 9.15 -14.34 -0.12
CA LEU A 45 9.32 -14.43 1.33
C LEU A 45 9.45 -13.05 1.97
N THR A 46 8.69 -12.79 3.02
CA THR A 46 8.88 -11.61 3.87
C THR A 46 8.62 -11.93 5.34
N PRO A 47 9.28 -11.29 6.32
CA PRO A 47 9.05 -11.61 7.73
C PRO A 47 7.67 -11.18 8.22
N GLU A 48 7.17 -10.06 7.70
CA GLU A 48 5.96 -9.36 8.13
C GLU A 48 5.56 -8.31 7.06
N PHE A 49 4.27 -7.99 6.95
CA PHE A 49 3.75 -7.06 5.93
C PHE A 49 4.42 -5.66 5.94
N SER A 50 4.88 -5.20 7.11
CA SER A 50 5.49 -3.87 7.28
C SER A 50 6.81 -3.68 6.52
N ARG A 51 7.43 -4.77 6.04
CA ARG A 51 8.67 -4.72 5.24
C ARG A 51 8.40 -4.43 3.77
N ILE A 52 7.24 -4.86 3.28
CA ILE A 52 6.84 -4.69 1.88
C ILE A 52 5.92 -3.49 1.69
N ALA A 53 5.11 -3.13 2.69
CA ALA A 53 4.10 -2.08 2.60
C ALA A 53 4.14 -1.10 3.77
N GLY A 54 3.83 0.17 3.48
CA GLY A 54 3.65 1.21 4.50
C GLY A 54 2.22 1.41 4.99
N SER A 55 1.23 0.74 4.38
CA SER A 55 -0.18 0.83 4.75
C SER A 55 -0.91 -0.47 4.44
N SER A 56 -2.03 -0.73 5.13
CA SER A 56 -2.89 -1.89 4.92
C SER A 56 -3.42 -1.96 3.48
N LEU A 57 -3.68 -0.81 2.85
CA LEU A 57 -4.06 -0.74 1.43
C LEU A 57 -2.93 -1.19 0.52
N ALA A 58 -1.70 -0.73 0.77
CA ALA A 58 -0.55 -1.13 -0.04
C ALA A 58 -0.25 -2.63 0.09
N VAL A 59 -0.50 -3.24 1.26
CA VAL A 59 -0.42 -4.71 1.42
C VAL A 59 -1.37 -5.40 0.44
N LEU A 60 -2.63 -4.99 0.41
CA LEU A 60 -3.64 -5.56 -0.49
C LEU A 60 -3.26 -5.41 -1.97
N GLU A 61 -2.75 -4.24 -2.36
CA GLU A 61 -2.28 -4.01 -3.73
C GLU A 61 -1.13 -4.94 -4.11
N ILE A 62 -0.17 -5.15 -3.21
CA ILE A 62 0.96 -6.05 -3.44
C ILE A 62 0.48 -7.50 -3.53
N LEU A 63 -0.40 -7.93 -2.63
CA LEU A 63 -0.96 -9.29 -2.64
C LEU A 63 -1.74 -9.56 -3.92
N LYS A 64 -2.54 -8.60 -4.37
CA LYS A 64 -3.26 -8.68 -5.64
C LYS A 64 -2.28 -8.79 -6.81
N ALA A 65 -1.27 -7.92 -6.88
CA ALA A 65 -0.28 -7.95 -7.95
C ALA A 65 0.54 -9.24 -7.98
N ALA A 66 0.86 -9.80 -6.81
CA ALA A 66 1.52 -11.09 -6.68
C ALA A 66 0.62 -12.23 -7.20
N SER A 67 -0.64 -12.27 -6.76
CA SER A 67 -1.62 -13.27 -7.20
C SER A 67 -1.90 -13.22 -8.71
N GLU A 68 -2.02 -12.02 -9.28
CA GLU A 68 -2.20 -11.82 -10.74
C GLU A 68 -1.03 -12.38 -11.57
N ARG A 69 0.15 -12.51 -10.98
CA ARG A 69 1.33 -13.12 -11.61
C ARG A 69 1.56 -14.57 -11.20
N GLY A 70 0.68 -15.14 -10.38
CA GLY A 70 0.83 -16.51 -9.88
C GLY A 70 1.95 -16.67 -8.85
N LEU A 71 2.34 -15.60 -8.16
CA LEU A 71 3.27 -15.68 -7.03
C LEU A 71 2.55 -16.10 -5.75
N ILE A 72 3.25 -16.85 -4.92
CA ILE A 72 2.82 -17.17 -3.56
C ILE A 72 3.59 -16.27 -2.58
N VAL A 73 2.89 -15.61 -1.65
CA VAL A 73 3.56 -14.76 -0.65
C VAL A 73 3.55 -15.43 0.72
N HIS A 74 4.72 -15.63 1.32
CA HIS A 74 4.84 -16.17 2.68
C HIS A 74 5.23 -15.07 3.66
N ILE A 75 4.47 -14.96 4.75
CA ILE A 75 4.79 -14.12 5.89
C ILE A 75 5.39 -15.01 6.99
N THR A 76 6.71 -15.05 7.06
CA THR A 76 7.42 -16.12 7.77
C THR A 76 7.24 -16.07 9.30
N LYS A 77 7.05 -14.90 9.92
CA LYS A 77 6.88 -14.83 11.38
C LYS A 77 5.49 -15.28 11.83
N GLN A 78 4.48 -15.05 11.01
CA GLN A 78 3.08 -15.39 11.30
C GLN A 78 2.67 -16.74 10.70
N ASN A 79 3.59 -17.42 10.00
CA ASN A 79 3.31 -18.64 9.26
C ASN A 79 2.09 -18.49 8.33
N LEU A 80 2.04 -17.36 7.63
CA LEU A 80 0.94 -17.01 6.75
C LEU A 80 1.33 -17.28 5.31
N ILE A 81 0.42 -17.90 4.55
CA ILE A 81 0.63 -18.20 3.14
C ILE A 81 -0.51 -17.55 2.34
N MET A 82 -0.12 -16.79 1.31
CA MET A 82 -1.01 -16.09 0.40
C MET A 82 -0.88 -16.76 -0.97
N ASP A 83 -1.61 -17.87 -1.14
CA ASP A 83 -1.56 -18.77 -2.31
C ASP A 83 -2.88 -18.81 -3.09
N GLY A 84 -3.88 -18.01 -2.69
CA GLY A 84 -5.22 -18.03 -3.28
C GLY A 84 -6.15 -19.08 -2.68
N SER A 85 -5.75 -19.71 -1.56
CA SER A 85 -6.66 -20.53 -0.77
C SER A 85 -7.75 -19.69 -0.10
N LEU A 86 -8.81 -20.35 0.38
CA LEU A 86 -9.86 -19.72 1.17
C LEU A 86 -9.29 -18.96 2.39
N GLN A 87 -8.20 -19.47 2.98
CA GLN A 87 -7.52 -18.81 4.08
C GLN A 87 -6.92 -17.47 3.63
N SER A 88 -6.21 -17.46 2.50
CA SER A 88 -5.65 -16.24 1.90
C SER A 88 -6.74 -15.21 1.59
N ASP A 89 -7.89 -15.66 1.06
CA ASP A 89 -9.02 -14.78 0.76
C ASP A 89 -9.62 -14.15 2.02
N ILE A 90 -9.80 -14.94 3.09
CA ILE A 90 -10.27 -14.42 4.38
C ILE A 90 -9.32 -13.34 4.89
N ILE A 91 -8.01 -13.60 4.85
CA ILE A 91 -6.99 -12.65 5.30
C ILE A 91 -7.03 -11.37 4.46
N ALA A 92 -7.10 -11.49 3.13
CA ALA A 92 -7.19 -10.35 2.24
C ALA A 92 -8.46 -9.53 2.50
N ASN A 93 -9.60 -10.18 2.73
CA ASN A 93 -10.84 -9.50 3.09
C ASN A 93 -10.73 -8.76 4.44
N VAL A 94 -10.16 -9.39 5.46
CA VAL A 94 -9.90 -8.76 6.76
C VAL A 94 -8.98 -7.54 6.60
N LEU A 95 -7.90 -7.66 5.83
CA LEU A 95 -7.02 -6.52 5.51
C LEU A 95 -7.77 -5.40 4.78
N GLY A 96 -8.69 -5.75 3.87
CA GLY A 96 -9.60 -4.83 3.19
C GLY A 96 -10.47 -4.03 4.17
N MET A 97 -11.10 -4.74 5.11
CA MET A 97 -11.90 -4.13 6.16
C MET A 97 -11.06 -3.22 7.07
N VAL A 98 -9.89 -3.68 7.50
CA VAL A 98 -8.95 -2.87 8.30
C VAL A 98 -8.59 -1.59 7.57
N SER A 99 -8.28 -1.69 6.28
CA SER A 99 -7.96 -0.52 5.44
C SER A 99 -9.12 0.49 5.34
N GLN A 100 -10.36 0.01 5.27
CA GLN A 100 -11.54 0.87 5.27
C GLN A 100 -11.74 1.55 6.63
N ILE A 101 -11.57 0.82 7.73
CA ILE A 101 -11.69 1.33 9.10
C ILE A 101 -10.63 2.42 9.34
N GLU A 102 -9.38 2.19 8.96
CA GLU A 102 -8.30 3.19 9.08
C GLU A 102 -8.65 4.50 8.36
N ARG A 103 -9.13 4.41 7.11
CA ARG A 103 -9.57 5.58 6.34
C ARG A 103 -10.72 6.32 7.03
N HIS A 104 -11.70 5.58 7.52
CA HIS A 104 -12.85 6.17 8.21
C HIS A 104 -12.40 6.92 9.47
N LEU A 105 -11.55 6.30 10.30
CA LEU A 105 -11.03 6.91 11.52
C LEU A 105 -10.21 8.18 11.25
N ILE A 106 -9.36 8.20 10.21
CA ILE A 106 -8.60 9.38 9.81
C ILE A 106 -9.53 10.54 9.40
N GLN A 107 -10.57 10.23 8.60
CA GLN A 107 -11.54 11.22 8.17
C GLN A 107 -12.31 11.81 9.36
N THR A 108 -12.78 10.97 10.27
CA THR A 108 -13.53 11.38 11.45
C THR A 108 -12.70 12.30 12.34
N ARG A 109 -11.48 11.90 12.72
CA ARG A 109 -10.57 12.74 13.52
C ARG A 109 -10.26 14.09 12.86
N THR A 110 -10.08 14.09 11.54
CA THR A 110 -9.82 15.33 10.79
C THR A 110 -11.03 16.26 10.84
N LYS A 111 -12.24 15.74 10.64
CA LYS A 111 -13.49 16.52 10.71
C LYS A 111 -13.70 17.11 12.11
N GLU A 112 -13.47 16.31 13.16
CA GLU A 112 -13.56 16.75 14.55
C GLU A 112 -12.56 17.87 14.84
N ALA A 113 -11.29 17.71 14.46
CA ALA A 113 -10.27 18.75 14.62
C ALA A 113 -10.62 20.06 13.90
N LEU A 114 -11.16 19.97 12.67
CA LEU A 114 -11.63 21.15 11.93
C LEU A 114 -12.84 21.80 12.60
N ASN A 115 -13.77 21.03 13.16
CA ASN A 115 -14.91 21.58 13.90
C ASN A 115 -14.46 22.34 15.15
N VAL A 116 -13.53 21.78 15.92
CA VAL A 116 -12.94 22.46 17.09
C VAL A 116 -12.22 23.75 16.66
N ALA A 117 -11.46 23.73 15.55
CA ALA A 117 -10.81 24.93 15.03
C ALA A 117 -11.82 26.02 14.63
N ARG A 118 -12.93 25.66 13.97
CA ARG A 118 -14.01 26.61 13.64
C ARG A 118 -14.64 27.21 14.88
N GLN A 119 -14.91 26.39 15.90
CA GLN A 119 -15.49 26.86 17.17
C GLN A 119 -14.56 27.83 17.91
N ARG A 120 -13.24 27.64 17.78
CA ARG A 120 -12.21 28.58 18.27
C ARG A 120 -12.06 29.84 17.41
N GLY A 121 -12.90 30.03 16.39
CA GLY A 121 -12.84 31.17 15.48
C GLY A 121 -11.70 31.11 14.46
N ILE A 122 -10.98 29.98 14.35
CA ILE A 122 -9.91 29.83 13.36
C ILE A 122 -10.54 29.74 11.97
N LYS A 123 -10.18 30.68 11.10
CA LYS A 123 -10.63 30.69 9.71
C LYS A 123 -9.91 29.60 8.91
N LEU A 124 -10.64 28.56 8.55
CA LEU A 124 -10.14 27.45 7.74
C LEU A 124 -10.09 27.78 6.24
N GLY A 125 -9.32 27.00 5.50
CA GLY A 125 -9.17 27.13 4.06
C GLY A 125 -8.13 28.17 3.66
N ARG A 126 -8.11 28.53 2.38
CA ARG A 126 -7.12 29.43 1.80
C ARG A 126 -7.28 30.87 2.33
N PRO A 127 -6.21 31.55 2.78
CA PRO A 127 -6.25 32.96 3.16
C PRO A 127 -6.70 33.85 1.99
N LYS A 128 -7.62 34.79 2.27
CA LYS A 128 -8.08 35.78 1.28
C LYS A 128 -6.88 36.63 0.82
N GLY A 129 -6.74 36.84 -0.49
CA GLY A 129 -5.68 37.67 -1.09
C GLY A 129 -4.35 36.96 -1.38
N SER A 130 -4.22 35.66 -1.08
CA SER A 130 -3.01 34.89 -1.44
C SER A 130 -2.93 34.67 -2.96
N LYS A 131 -1.85 35.13 -3.61
CA LYS A 131 -1.60 34.89 -5.05
C LYS A 131 -1.67 33.38 -5.36
N ALA A 132 -2.30 33.00 -6.46
CA ALA A 132 -2.28 31.62 -6.97
C ALA A 132 -0.83 31.14 -7.03
N SER A 133 -0.51 30.02 -6.38
CA SER A 133 0.84 29.46 -6.54
C SER A 133 0.97 28.94 -7.96
N SER A 134 2.17 28.87 -8.54
CA SER A 134 2.37 28.33 -9.90
C SER A 134 1.84 26.89 -10.06
N ARG A 135 1.59 26.15 -8.96
CA ARG A 135 0.94 24.82 -8.96
C ARG A 135 -0.58 24.87 -9.14
N ASP A 136 -1.23 26.00 -8.83
CA ASP A 136 -2.67 26.18 -9.01
C ASP A 136 -3.06 26.26 -10.49
N PHE A 137 -2.12 26.64 -11.36
CA PHE A 137 -2.34 26.71 -12.81
C PHE A 137 -2.49 25.32 -13.44
N PHE A 138 -1.72 24.33 -12.96
CA PHE A 138 -1.72 22.97 -13.49
C PHE A 138 -3.06 22.23 -13.28
N TRP A 139 -3.68 22.39 -12.10
CA TRP A 139 -4.99 21.78 -11.82
C TRP A 139 -6.15 22.45 -12.54
N ARG A 140 -6.04 23.74 -12.88
CA ARG A 140 -7.10 24.48 -13.56
C ARG A 140 -7.23 24.13 -15.06
N TRP A 141 -6.16 23.61 -15.68
CA TRP A 141 -6.18 23.19 -17.09
C TRP A 141 -6.54 21.71 -17.30
N ASN A 142 -6.30 20.84 -16.31
CA ASN A 142 -6.64 19.41 -16.44
C ASN A 142 -8.11 19.07 -16.12
N SER A 143 -8.91 20.03 -15.65
CA SER A 143 -10.34 19.80 -15.38
C SER A 143 -11.24 19.92 -16.63
N PHE A 144 -10.66 20.14 -17.82
CA PHE A 144 -11.41 20.27 -19.09
C PHE A 144 -11.37 19.03 -20.00
N PHE A 145 -10.66 17.96 -19.62
CA PHE A 145 -10.68 16.70 -20.38
C PHE A 145 -11.32 15.57 -19.57
N ILE A 146 -12.66 15.62 -19.48
CA ILE A 146 -13.47 14.41 -19.39
C ILE A 146 -14.48 14.49 -20.54
N ILE A 147 -14.17 13.85 -21.67
CA ILE A 147 -15.15 13.28 -22.60
C ILE A 147 -14.64 11.89 -22.99
N SER A 148 -15.53 10.91 -22.86
CA SER A 148 -15.50 9.49 -23.21
C SER A 148 -14.46 8.99 -24.22
N ILE A 149 -13.92 7.80 -23.90
CA ILE A 149 -14.33 6.54 -24.57
C ILE A 149 -14.69 5.54 -23.49
#